data_AF-A0AB38A4U8-F1
#
_entry.id   AF-A0AB38A4U8-F1
#
_cell.length_a   1.000
_cell.length_b   1.000
_cell.length_c   1.000
_cell.angle_alpha   90.00
_cell.angle_beta   90.00
_cell.angle_gamma   90.00
#
_symmetry.space_group_name_H-M   'P 1'
#
loop_
_entity.id
_entity.type
_entity.pdbx_description
1 polymer ?
#
loop_
_entity_poly.entity_id
_entity_poly.type
_entity_poly.pdbx_seq_one_letter_code
_entity_poly.pdbx_strand_id
1 'polypeptide(L)'
;MLDKSKLHGLSLGKAEIYGKPHVGAEYIGKSKRYHITDEACCVCGRAASNCHHVIPRGQGETFELAGHILRSPLFALCGSGTTGCHNGFHGGAYLCARWQWDDQDAFNAWWCGDLLWQYGAHSPMLYLFGEWHIFDTRTGKKLVIRELV
;
A
#
# COMPACT_ATOMS: atom_id res chain seq x y z
N MET A 1 -2.87 7.26 -21.70
CA MET A 1 -1.40 7.10 -21.54
C MET A 1 -0.97 7.92 -20.32
N LEU A 2 -0.10 7.38 -19.46
CA LEU A 2 0.39 8.08 -18.27
C LEU A 2 1.30 9.26 -18.66
N ASP A 3 0.96 10.45 -18.18
CA ASP A 3 1.86 11.60 -18.23
C ASP A 3 2.91 11.50 -17.11
N LYS A 4 4.20 11.46 -17.49
CA LYS A 4 5.32 11.37 -16.54
C LYS A 4 5.44 12.60 -15.63
N SER A 5 4.89 13.75 -16.03
CA SER A 5 4.88 14.95 -15.18
C SER A 5 4.15 14.70 -13.85
N LYS A 6 3.13 13.83 -13.87
CA LYS A 6 2.34 13.42 -12.69
C LYS A 6 3.13 12.60 -11.67
N LEU A 7 4.32 12.11 -12.02
CA LEU A 7 5.12 11.29 -11.09
C LEU A 7 5.88 12.15 -10.07
N HIS A 8 6.00 13.47 -10.29
CA HIS A 8 6.68 14.39 -9.37
C HIS A 8 8.09 13.90 -8.95
N GLY A 9 8.84 13.32 -9.89
CA GLY A 9 10.19 12.78 -9.67
C GLY A 9 10.26 11.39 -9.02
N LEU A 10 9.12 10.77 -8.69
CA LEU A 10 9.06 9.39 -8.23
C LEU A 10 9.11 8.40 -9.41
N SER A 11 9.54 7.16 -9.14
CA SER A 11 9.31 6.08 -10.09
C SER A 11 7.82 5.73 -10.12
N LEU A 12 7.35 5.22 -11.27
CA LEU A 12 5.96 4.75 -11.42
C LEU A 12 5.59 3.76 -10.31
N GLY A 13 6.40 2.73 -10.09
CA GLY A 13 6.12 1.71 -9.07
C GLY A 13 6.02 2.26 -7.64
N LYS A 14 6.71 3.36 -7.33
CA LYS A 14 6.60 4.02 -6.02
C LYS A 14 5.38 4.92 -5.93
N ALA A 15 5.13 5.72 -6.95
CA ALA A 15 3.97 6.59 -7.02
C ALA A 15 2.65 5.78 -7.01
N GLU A 16 2.64 4.62 -7.67
CA GLU A 16 1.53 3.67 -7.72
C GLU A 16 1.04 3.22 -6.34
N ILE A 17 1.94 3.14 -5.35
CA ILE A 17 1.61 2.64 -4.02
C ILE A 17 0.80 3.66 -3.22
N TYR A 18 0.98 4.96 -3.46
CA TYR A 18 0.25 5.99 -2.70
C TYR A 18 -1.25 5.89 -2.95
N GLY A 19 -2.03 6.09 -1.89
CA GLY A 19 -3.49 6.08 -1.94
C GLY A 19 -4.13 4.70 -2.13
N LYS A 20 -3.34 3.62 -2.22
CA LYS A 20 -3.87 2.25 -2.29
C LYS A 20 -4.48 1.80 -0.96
N PRO A 21 -5.31 0.75 -0.93
CA PRO A 21 -5.95 0.29 0.30
C PRO A 21 -4.95 -0.07 1.38
N HIS A 22 -5.35 0.15 2.62
CA HIS A 22 -4.67 -0.44 3.76
C HIS A 22 -4.95 -1.96 3.84
N VAL A 23 -4.21 -2.66 4.69
CA VAL A 23 -4.43 -4.08 5.01
C VAL A 23 -4.35 -4.26 6.52
N GLY A 24 -5.48 -4.51 7.18
CA GLY A 24 -5.56 -4.72 8.63
C GLY A 24 -5.11 -3.54 9.52
N ALA A 25 -4.96 -2.33 8.96
CA ALA A 25 -4.61 -1.12 9.70
C ALA A 25 -5.25 0.10 9.05
N GLU A 26 -5.37 1.23 9.75
CA GLU A 26 -5.85 2.47 9.14
C GLU A 26 -5.39 3.73 9.87
N TYR A 27 -5.46 4.87 9.17
CA TYR A 27 -5.25 6.19 9.78
C TYR A 27 -6.46 6.62 10.61
N ILE A 28 -6.22 7.26 11.75
CA ILE A 28 -7.27 7.82 12.58
C ILE A 28 -7.67 9.19 12.01
N GLY A 29 -8.76 9.19 11.23
CA GLY A 29 -9.27 10.37 10.53
C GLY A 29 -8.21 11.04 9.65
N LYS A 30 -8.14 12.37 9.68
CA LYS A 30 -7.13 13.14 8.92
C LYS A 30 -5.76 13.24 9.62
N SER A 31 -5.57 12.56 10.75
CA SER A 31 -4.36 12.72 11.56
C SER A 31 -3.19 11.84 11.09
N LYS A 32 -1.99 12.09 11.64
CA LYS A 32 -0.81 11.21 11.46
C LYS A 32 -0.85 9.93 12.30
N ARG A 33 -1.86 9.79 13.18
CA ARG A 33 -2.06 8.61 14.03
C ARG A 33 -2.74 7.50 13.24
N TYR A 34 -2.54 6.27 13.68
CA TYR A 34 -3.05 5.07 13.04
C TYR A 34 -3.25 3.97 14.08
N HIS A 35 -4.03 2.96 13.74
CA HIS A 35 -4.26 1.79 14.57
C HIS A 35 -4.38 0.51 13.73
N ILE A 36 -4.25 -0.63 14.41
CA ILE A 36 -4.48 -1.96 13.84
C ILE A 36 -5.99 -2.22 13.84
N THR A 37 -6.52 -2.71 12.73
CA THR A 37 -7.93 -3.11 12.57
C THR A 37 -8.11 -4.62 12.45
N ASP A 38 -7.04 -5.36 12.14
CA ASP A 38 -7.01 -6.84 12.12
C ASP A 38 -5.89 -7.35 13.04
N GLU A 39 -6.24 -8.27 13.94
CA GLU A 39 -5.30 -8.89 14.87
C GLU A 39 -4.28 -9.80 14.17
N ALA A 40 -4.49 -10.17 12.90
CA ALA A 40 -3.57 -11.01 12.14
C ALA A 40 -2.58 -10.19 11.27
N CYS A 41 -1.32 -10.62 11.25
CA CYS A 41 -0.30 -10.12 10.36
C CYS A 41 -0.64 -10.50 8.91
N CYS A 42 -0.81 -9.50 8.05
CA CYS A 42 -1.24 -9.74 6.67
C CYS A 42 -0.26 -10.55 5.81
N VAL A 43 0.98 -10.78 6.28
CA VAL A 43 1.99 -11.59 5.58
C VAL A 43 2.02 -13.04 6.04
N CYS A 44 1.85 -13.30 7.35
CA CYS A 44 2.11 -14.63 7.92
C CYS A 44 1.02 -15.16 8.85
N GLY A 45 -0.05 -14.40 9.11
CA GLY A 45 -1.17 -14.80 9.95
C GLY A 45 -0.90 -14.79 11.47
N ARG A 46 0.35 -14.63 11.92
CA ARG A 46 0.65 -14.45 13.37
C ARG A 46 0.08 -13.13 13.89
N ALA A 47 -0.08 -13.00 15.20
CA ALA A 47 -0.58 -11.77 15.83
C ALA A 47 0.16 -10.50 15.33
N ALA A 48 -0.60 -9.55 14.80
CA ALA A 48 -0.14 -8.23 14.42
C ALA A 48 0.17 -7.42 15.68
N SER A 49 1.29 -6.70 15.64
CA SER A 49 1.77 -5.90 16.77
C SER A 49 2.19 -4.49 16.34
N ASN A 50 2.15 -4.19 15.05
CA ASN A 50 2.58 -2.90 14.53
C ASN A 50 1.88 -2.53 13.21
N CYS A 51 1.79 -1.23 12.92
CA CYS A 51 1.36 -0.70 11.63
C CYS A 51 2.58 -0.25 10.82
N HIS A 52 2.76 -0.82 9.64
CA HIS A 52 3.85 -0.52 8.73
C HIS A 52 3.41 0.42 7.62
N HIS A 53 4.16 1.49 7.35
CA HIS A 53 3.94 2.31 6.16
C HIS A 53 4.65 1.67 4.98
N VAL A 54 3.91 1.28 3.93
CA VAL A 54 4.47 0.56 2.78
C VAL A 54 5.53 1.39 2.05
N ILE A 55 5.27 2.68 1.85
CA ILE A 55 6.31 3.68 1.57
C ILE A 55 6.84 4.25 2.90
N PRO A 56 8.13 4.13 3.21
CA PRO A 56 8.71 4.70 4.42
C PRO A 56 8.56 6.22 4.47
N ARG A 57 8.24 6.78 5.64
CA ARG A 57 8.02 8.23 5.83
C ARG A 57 9.18 9.11 5.36
N GLY A 58 10.42 8.66 5.58
CA GLY A 58 11.63 9.37 5.15
C GLY A 58 11.82 9.43 3.63
N GLN A 59 10.98 8.73 2.86
CA GLN A 59 11.03 8.70 1.40
C GLN A 59 9.84 9.41 0.73
N GLY A 60 9.08 10.21 1.50
CA GLY A 60 7.91 10.97 1.05
C GLY A 60 6.70 10.67 1.93
N GLU A 61 6.11 11.70 2.54
CA GLU A 61 4.89 11.53 3.34
C GLU A 61 3.63 11.48 2.46
N THR A 62 3.65 12.18 1.33
CA THR A 62 2.49 12.38 0.46
C THR A 62 2.87 12.40 -1.02
N PHE A 63 1.88 12.17 -1.87
CA PHE A 63 1.96 12.26 -3.32
C PHE A 63 0.68 12.90 -3.84
N GLU A 64 0.79 13.93 -4.69
CA GLU A 64 -0.37 14.58 -5.29
C GLU A 64 -0.72 13.91 -6.62
N LEU A 65 -2.00 13.56 -6.80
CA LEU A 65 -2.52 13.01 -8.05
C LEU A 65 -3.92 13.55 -8.31
N ALA A 66 -4.13 14.21 -9.45
CA ALA A 66 -5.43 14.72 -9.88
C ALA A 66 -6.13 15.62 -8.82
N GLY A 67 -5.37 16.40 -8.06
CA GLY A 67 -5.88 17.26 -6.98
C GLY A 67 -6.10 16.57 -5.64
N HIS A 68 -5.79 15.27 -5.53
CA HIS A 68 -5.82 14.53 -4.27
C HIS A 68 -4.42 14.40 -3.66
N ILE A 69 -4.31 14.68 -2.36
CA ILE A 69 -3.10 14.41 -1.58
C ILE A 69 -3.18 12.99 -1.02
N LEU A 70 -2.42 12.08 -1.61
CA LEU A 70 -2.37 10.66 -1.27
C LEU A 70 -1.29 10.38 -0.24
N ARG A 71 -1.52 9.39 0.63
CA ARG A 71 -0.54 8.95 1.64
C ARG A 71 -0.10 7.52 1.36
N SER A 72 0.96 7.10 2.06
CA SER A 72 1.40 5.71 2.08
C SER A 72 0.33 4.81 2.71
N PRO A 73 -0.02 3.65 2.14
CA PRO A 73 -0.91 2.70 2.79
C PRO A 73 -0.25 2.07 4.02
N LEU A 74 -1.07 1.53 4.91
CA LEU A 74 -0.66 0.88 6.15
C LEU A 74 -0.95 -0.61 6.09
N PHE A 75 -0.01 -1.43 6.57
CA PHE A 75 -0.20 -2.87 6.77
C PHE A 75 -0.07 -3.23 8.26
N ALA A 76 -0.98 -4.04 8.78
CA ALA A 76 -0.82 -4.70 10.07
C ALA A 76 0.16 -5.87 9.96
N LEU A 77 1.27 -5.78 10.69
CA LEU A 77 2.35 -6.76 10.66
C LEU A 77 2.75 -7.20 12.07
N CYS A 78 3.29 -8.41 12.16
CA CYS A 78 3.97 -8.88 13.37
C CYS A 78 5.41 -8.32 13.45
N GLY A 79 5.86 -8.09 14.68
CA GLY A 79 7.22 -7.63 14.98
C GLY A 79 7.40 -6.12 14.82
N SER A 80 8.65 -5.72 14.54
CA SER A 80 9.13 -4.35 14.49
C SER A 80 10.09 -4.15 13.32
N GLY A 81 10.68 -2.96 13.16
CA GLY A 81 11.72 -2.73 12.15
C GLY A 81 12.94 -3.66 12.22
N THR A 82 13.10 -4.46 13.29
CA THR A 82 14.18 -5.43 13.49
C THR A 82 13.72 -6.87 13.74
N THR A 83 12.41 -7.11 13.91
CA THR A 83 11.84 -8.45 14.17
C THR A 83 10.61 -8.75 13.30
N GLY A 84 10.29 -10.03 13.10
CA GLY A 84 9.06 -10.43 12.40
C GLY A 84 8.99 -10.04 10.92
N CYS A 85 7.77 -10.02 10.38
CA CYS A 85 7.52 -9.63 8.98
C CYS A 85 7.74 -8.13 8.76
N HIS A 86 7.58 -7.31 9.79
CA HIS A 86 7.86 -5.88 9.72
C HIS A 86 9.35 -5.62 9.36
N ASN A 87 10.29 -6.38 9.93
CA ASN A 87 11.70 -6.31 9.54
C ASN A 87 11.94 -6.74 8.09
N GLY A 88 11.08 -7.62 7.54
CA GLY A 88 11.14 -8.02 6.14
C GLY A 88 11.01 -6.86 5.17
N PHE A 89 10.26 -5.81 5.53
CA PHE A 89 10.18 -4.56 4.75
C PHE A 89 11.22 -3.51 5.16
N HIS A 90 11.99 -3.73 6.23
CA HIS A 90 13.00 -2.80 6.75
C HIS A 90 14.40 -3.39 6.70
N GLY A 91 15.05 -3.61 7.85
CA GLY A 91 16.46 -3.99 7.93
C GLY A 91 16.78 -5.33 7.25
N GLY A 92 15.80 -6.23 7.17
CA GLY A 92 15.90 -7.49 6.43
C GLY A 92 15.68 -7.35 4.92
N ALA A 93 14.94 -6.33 4.48
CA ALA A 93 14.70 -5.95 3.08
C ALA A 93 14.37 -7.09 2.10
N TYR A 94 13.73 -8.16 2.58
CA TYR A 94 13.39 -9.34 1.78
C TYR A 94 11.92 -9.37 1.33
N LEU A 95 11.08 -8.48 1.85
CA LEU A 95 9.69 -8.32 1.43
C LEU A 95 9.53 -7.04 0.60
N CYS A 96 8.86 -7.17 -0.54
CA CYS A 96 8.51 -6.05 -1.41
C CYS A 96 7.02 -6.11 -1.75
N ALA A 97 6.28 -5.04 -1.45
CA ALA A 97 4.86 -4.91 -1.78
C ALA A 97 4.67 -4.10 -3.07
N ARG A 98 3.74 -4.56 -3.90
CA ARG A 98 3.32 -3.87 -5.14
C ARG A 98 1.81 -4.00 -5.31
N TRP A 99 1.19 -2.95 -5.83
CA TRP A 99 -0.17 -3.05 -6.32
C TRP A 99 -0.16 -3.60 -7.75
N GLN A 100 -1.02 -4.58 -8.01
CA GLN A 100 -1.26 -5.12 -9.34
C GLN A 100 -2.70 -4.79 -9.74
N TRP A 101 -2.85 -4.02 -10.82
CA TRP A 101 -4.16 -3.80 -11.43
C TRP A 101 -4.60 -5.06 -12.20
N ASP A 102 -5.91 -5.30 -12.21
CA ASP A 102 -6.51 -6.39 -12.98
C ASP A 102 -6.36 -6.16 -14.50
N ASP A 103 -6.49 -4.90 -14.94
CA ASP A 103 -6.37 -4.52 -16.33
C ASP A 103 -5.82 -3.09 -16.53
N GLN A 104 -5.62 -2.73 -17.80
CA GLN A 104 -5.05 -1.45 -18.20
C GLN A 104 -6.05 -0.28 -18.02
N ASP A 105 -7.35 -0.55 -18.05
CA ASP A 105 -8.39 0.47 -17.91
C ASP A 105 -8.51 0.91 -16.46
N ALA A 106 -8.48 -0.02 -15.51
CA ALA A 106 -8.36 0.27 -14.08
C ALA A 106 -7.11 1.10 -13.75
N PHE A 107 -5.95 0.72 -14.30
CA PHE A 107 -4.73 1.51 -14.19
C PHE A 107 -4.94 2.94 -14.71
N ASN A 108 -5.53 3.09 -15.91
CA ASN A 108 -5.75 4.39 -16.50
C ASN A 108 -6.73 5.24 -15.65
N ALA A 109 -7.82 4.64 -15.18
CA ALA A 109 -8.85 5.26 -14.35
C ALA A 109 -8.29 5.76 -13.01
N TRP A 110 -7.32 5.06 -12.42
CA TRP A 110 -6.59 5.57 -11.26
C TRP A 110 -5.73 6.80 -11.60
N TRP A 111 -4.94 6.71 -12.68
CA TRP A 111 -3.97 7.74 -13.06
C TRP A 111 -4.58 9.01 -13.67
N CYS A 112 -5.81 8.96 -14.19
CA CYS A 112 -6.59 10.15 -14.50
C CYS A 112 -7.33 10.73 -13.28
N GLY A 113 -7.50 9.94 -12.22
CA GLY A 113 -8.14 10.35 -10.97
C GLY A 113 -9.60 9.90 -10.84
N ASP A 114 -10.19 9.25 -11.85
CA ASP A 114 -11.61 8.86 -11.83
C ASP A 114 -11.93 7.95 -10.63
N LEU A 115 -11.09 6.95 -10.37
CA LEU A 115 -11.26 6.08 -9.19
C LEU A 115 -11.05 6.82 -7.86
N LEU A 116 -10.19 7.85 -7.84
CA LEU A 116 -9.98 8.69 -6.66
C LEU A 116 -11.20 9.57 -6.37
N TRP A 117 -11.82 10.15 -7.41
CA TRP A 117 -13.04 10.92 -7.28
C TRP A 117 -14.22 10.06 -6.83
N GLN A 118 -14.31 8.83 -7.36
CA GLN A 118 -15.42 7.93 -7.06
C GLN A 118 -15.34 7.33 -5.64
N TYR A 119 -14.15 6.85 -5.23
CA TYR A 119 -14.01 6.05 -4.02
C TYR A 119 -13.16 6.72 -2.93
N GLY A 120 -12.36 7.72 -3.28
CA GLY A 120 -11.39 8.33 -2.38
C GLY A 120 -10.09 7.54 -2.23
N ALA A 121 -9.10 8.17 -1.61
CA ALA A 121 -7.84 7.52 -1.26
C ALA A 121 -8.04 6.44 -0.19
N HIS A 122 -7.23 5.38 -0.27
CA HIS A 122 -7.22 4.23 0.66
C HIS A 122 -8.52 3.42 0.68
N SER A 123 -9.45 3.66 -0.25
CA SER A 123 -10.73 2.97 -0.28
C SER A 123 -10.56 1.47 -0.52
N PRO A 124 -11.15 0.60 0.31
CA PRO A 124 -11.18 -0.85 0.06
C PRO A 124 -11.83 -1.21 -1.28
N MET A 125 -12.68 -0.34 -1.83
CA MET A 125 -13.30 -0.55 -3.15
C MET A 125 -12.28 -0.72 -4.29
N LEU A 126 -11.03 -0.29 -4.11
CA LEU A 126 -9.98 -0.49 -5.11
C LEU A 126 -9.64 -1.98 -5.32
N TYR A 127 -9.94 -2.88 -4.38
CA TYR A 127 -9.76 -4.33 -4.56
C TYR A 127 -10.70 -4.95 -5.62
N LEU A 128 -11.72 -4.21 -6.08
CA LEU A 128 -12.49 -4.58 -7.27
C LEU A 128 -11.71 -4.45 -8.57
N PHE A 129 -10.59 -3.73 -8.56
CA PHE A 129 -9.82 -3.36 -9.75
C PHE A 129 -8.36 -3.86 -9.69
N GLY A 130 -7.96 -4.49 -8.59
CA GLY A 130 -6.60 -4.98 -8.41
C GLY A 130 -6.38 -5.59 -7.03
N GLU A 131 -5.11 -5.85 -6.73
CA GLU A 131 -4.71 -6.58 -5.53
C GLU A 131 -3.27 -6.24 -5.11
N TRP A 132 -2.96 -6.49 -3.84
CA TRP A 132 -1.59 -6.41 -3.35
C TRP A 132 -0.83 -7.69 -3.64
N HIS A 133 0.38 -7.57 -4.20
CA HIS A 133 1.36 -8.64 -4.29
C HIS A 133 2.52 -8.33 -3.33
N ILE A 134 2.80 -9.26 -2.42
CA ILE A 134 3.96 -9.21 -1.53
C ILE A 134 4.92 -10.33 -1.94
N PHE A 135 6.12 -9.95 -2.37
CA PHE A 135 7.16 -10.87 -2.81
C PHE A 135 8.18 -11.10 -1.70
N ASP A 136 8.50 -12.37 -1.39
CA ASP A 136 9.65 -12.73 -0.54
C ASP A 136 10.83 -13.14 -1.42
N THR A 137 11.85 -12.28 -1.48
CA THR A 137 13.03 -12.47 -2.34
C THR A 137 13.91 -13.64 -1.92
N ARG A 138 13.79 -14.12 -0.68
CA ARG A 138 14.58 -15.28 -0.21
C ARG A 138 14.01 -16.59 -0.69
N THR A 139 12.68 -16.65 -0.84
CA THR A 139 11.97 -17.90 -1.19
C THR A 139 11.40 -17.88 -2.60
N GLY A 140 11.35 -16.72 -3.25
CA GLY A 140 10.65 -16.52 -4.52
C GLY A 140 9.13 -16.59 -4.41
N LYS A 141 8.58 -16.75 -3.20
CA LYS A 141 7.14 -16.84 -2.99
C LYS A 141 6.48 -15.48 -3.15
N LYS A 142 5.25 -15.52 -3.69
CA LYS A 142 4.36 -14.38 -3.81
C LYS A 142 3.12 -14.64 -2.98
N LEU A 143 2.81 -13.72 -2.08
CA LEU A 143 1.53 -13.63 -1.41
C LEU A 143 0.65 -12.64 -2.19
N VAL A 144 -0.62 -13.00 -2.38
CA VAL A 144 -1.63 -12.14 -2.99
C VAL A 144 -2.66 -11.80 -1.93
N ILE A 145 -2.98 -10.51 -1.78
CA ILE A 145 -3.99 -10.02 -0.85
C ILE A 145 -5.02 -9.25 -1.67
N ARG A 146 -6.25 -9.75 -1.64
CA ARG A 146 -7.43 -9.17 -2.29
C ARG A 146 -8.52 -9.11 -1.24
N GLU A 147 -8.66 -7.98 -0.54
CA GLU A 147 -9.68 -7.83 0.49
C GLU A 147 -10.97 -7.28 -0.12
N LEU A 148 -11.97 -8.12 -0.25
CA LEU A 148 -13.37 -7.70 -0.25
C LEU A 148 -14.01 -8.53 0.85
N VAL A 149 -14.03 -7.98 2.06
CA VAL A 149 -14.80 -8.55 3.18
C VAL A 149 -16.23 -8.02 3.08
#